data_AF-A0AAV0PBS4-F1
#
_entry.id   AF-A0AAV0PBS4-F1
#
_cell.length_a   1.000
_cell.length_b   1.000
_cell.length_c   1.000
_cell.angle_alpha   90.00
_cell.angle_beta   90.00
_cell.angle_gamma   90.00
#
_symmetry.space_group_name_H-M   'P 1'
#
loop_
_entity.id
_entity.type
_entity.pdbx_description
1 polymer ?
#
loop_
_entity_poly.entity_id
_entity_poly.type
_entity_poly.pdbx_seq_one_letter_code
_entity_poly.pdbx_strand_id
1 'polypeptide(L)'
;MVELVQRHQVENGSFKNGTFSELQTMMEERAPGCGVQVEPHIRSRHKKLKKDFHAVHLLKNQSGCGWDVSTSTPTLDDDVFASVVKVSYYIYVSRGLCIYLYC
;
A
#
# COMPACT_ATOMS: atom_id res chain seq x y z
N MET A 1 -11.29 -2.87 -0.60
CA MET A 1 -10.25 -2.00 0.01
C MET A 1 -10.53 -0.55 -0.33
N VAL A 2 -10.52 -0.15 -1.61
CA VAL A 2 -10.88 1.22 -2.02
C VAL A 2 -12.31 1.60 -1.58
N GLU A 3 -13.27 0.69 -1.76
CA GLU A 3 -14.65 0.91 -1.29
C GLU A 3 -14.75 1.04 0.25
N LEU A 4 -13.88 0.37 1.02
CA LEU A 4 -13.89 0.48 2.49
C LEU A 4 -13.34 1.84 2.95
N VAL A 5 -12.40 2.41 2.19
CA VAL A 5 -11.93 3.79 2.41
C VAL A 5 -13.07 4.78 2.14
N GLN A 6 -13.83 4.59 1.06
CA GLN A 6 -14.99 5.44 0.74
C GLN A 6 -16.11 5.32 1.81
N ARG A 7 -16.25 4.15 2.44
CA ARG A 7 -17.20 3.91 3.55
C ARG A 7 -16.73 4.45 4.91
N HIS A 8 -15.68 5.27 4.96
CA HIS A 8 -15.16 5.87 6.20
C HIS A 8 -14.82 4.81 7.28
N GLN A 9 -14.38 3.62 6.87
CA GLN A 9 -13.87 2.59 7.77
C GLN A 9 -12.42 2.86 8.23
N VAL A 10 -11.98 4.12 8.15
CA VAL A 10 -10.63 4.57 8.51
C VAL A 10 -10.74 5.50 9.72
N GLU A 11 -9.97 5.21 10.77
CA GLU A 11 -9.87 5.98 12.01
C GLU A 11 -8.38 6.22 12.30
N ASN A 12 -8.00 7.47 12.59
CA ASN A 12 -6.60 7.89 12.82
C ASN A 12 -5.60 7.40 11.75
N GLY A 13 -6.01 7.34 10.49
CA GLY A 13 -5.15 6.88 9.39
C GLY A 13 -4.93 5.35 9.33
N SER A 14 -5.68 4.57 10.12
CA SER A 14 -5.70 3.11 10.08
C SER A 14 -7.13 2.60 9.84
N PHE A 15 -7.26 1.38 9.31
CA PHE A 15 -8.58 0.75 9.22
C PHE A 15 -9.11 0.39 10.61
N LYS A 16 -10.42 0.56 10.81
CA LYS A 16 -11.12 0.16 12.04
C LYS A 16 -10.98 -1.35 12.26
N ASN A 17 -11.06 -1.80 13.51
CA ASN A 17 -11.10 -3.22 13.81
C ASN A 17 -12.30 -3.89 13.13
N GLY A 18 -12.10 -5.09 12.56
CA GLY A 18 -13.13 -5.82 11.82
C GLY A 18 -13.24 -5.45 10.32
N THR A 19 -12.58 -4.38 9.85
CA THR A 19 -12.63 -3.97 8.43
C THR A 19 -12.17 -5.06 7.48
N PHE A 20 -11.17 -5.86 7.86
CA PHE A 20 -10.70 -6.97 7.04
C PHE A 20 -11.68 -8.14 6.99
N SER A 21 -12.49 -8.34 8.04
CA SER A 21 -13.57 -9.33 8.06
C SER A 21 -14.70 -8.89 7.13
N GLU A 22 -15.06 -7.61 7.14
CA GLU A 22 -16.01 -7.04 6.17
C GLU A 22 -15.49 -7.19 4.74
N LEU A 23 -14.19 -6.95 4.50
CA LEU A 23 -13.57 -7.19 3.20
C LEU A 23 -13.71 -8.65 2.78
N GLN A 24 -13.50 -9.60 3.70
CA GLN A 24 -13.66 -11.03 3.39
C GLN A 24 -15.10 -11.34 2.97
N THR A 25 -16.09 -10.86 3.72
CA THR A 25 -17.51 -11.04 3.37
C THR A 25 -17.82 -10.47 1.98
N MET A 26 -17.36 -9.25 1.69
CA MET A 26 -17.56 -8.65 0.36
C MET A 26 -16.88 -9.45 -0.76
N MET A 27 -15.73 -10.08 -0.49
CA MET A 27 -15.05 -10.93 -1.47
C MET A 27 -15.82 -12.21 -1.71
N GLU A 28 -16.36 -12.83 -0.67
CA GLU A 28 -17.19 -14.03 -0.77
C GLU A 28 -18.52 -13.76 -1.50
N GLU A 29 -19.15 -12.60 -1.26
CA GLU A 29 -20.36 -12.18 -1.97
C GLU A 29 -20.12 -11.99 -3.48
N ARG A 30 -18.96 -11.45 -3.85
CA ARG A 30 -18.60 -11.21 -5.26
C ARG A 30 -18.04 -12.44 -5.97
N ALA A 31 -17.37 -13.31 -5.22
CA ALA A 31 -16.70 -14.49 -5.71
C ALA A 31 -16.88 -15.63 -4.69
N PRO A 32 -18.06 -16.30 -4.71
CA PRO A 32 -18.34 -17.37 -3.76
C PRO A 32 -17.38 -18.52 -3.96
N GLY A 33 -16.90 -19.11 -2.86
CA GLY A 33 -15.92 -20.19 -2.86
C GLY A 33 -14.49 -19.76 -3.16
N CYS A 34 -14.16 -18.47 -3.12
CA CYS A 34 -12.80 -17.99 -3.40
C CYS A 34 -11.75 -18.46 -2.37
N GLY A 35 -12.20 -18.91 -1.19
CA GLY A 35 -11.33 -19.42 -0.12
C GLY A 35 -10.42 -18.36 0.50
N VAL A 36 -10.67 -17.07 0.24
CA VAL A 36 -9.84 -15.98 0.74
C VAL A 36 -10.14 -15.71 2.20
N GLN A 37 -9.12 -15.74 3.04
CA GLN A 37 -9.22 -15.49 4.48
C GLN A 37 -8.56 -14.16 4.89
N VAL A 38 -9.03 -13.57 6.00
CA VAL A 38 -8.40 -12.37 6.60
C VAL A 38 -6.89 -12.57 6.78
N GLU A 39 -6.52 -13.66 7.44
CA GLU A 39 -5.15 -14.15 7.55
C GLU A 39 -5.06 -15.49 6.80
N PRO A 40 -4.03 -15.73 5.95
CA PRO A 40 -2.90 -14.86 5.66
C PRO A 40 -3.11 -13.89 4.47
N HIS A 41 -4.21 -14.01 3.74
CA HIS A 41 -4.30 -13.46 2.37
C HIS A 41 -4.57 -11.95 2.36
N ILE A 42 -5.63 -11.52 3.02
CA ILE A 42 -6.06 -10.11 3.01
C ILE A 42 -5.03 -9.25 3.74
N ARG A 43 -4.53 -9.67 4.90
CA ARG A 43 -3.51 -8.93 5.66
C ARG A 43 -2.20 -8.79 4.89
N SER A 44 -1.71 -9.85 4.27
CA SER A 44 -0.51 -9.81 3.43
C SER A 44 -0.69 -8.83 2.26
N ARG A 45 -1.82 -8.93 1.56
CA ARG A 45 -2.12 -8.05 0.42
C ARG A 45 -2.29 -6.60 0.84
N HIS A 46 -2.95 -6.34 1.97
CA HIS A 46 -3.05 -5.01 2.56
C HIS A 46 -1.68 -4.43 2.90
N LYS A 47 -0.81 -5.22 3.55
CA LYS A 47 0.55 -4.80 3.89
C LYS A 47 1.34 -4.42 2.64
N LYS A 48 1.25 -5.20 1.57
CA LYS A 48 1.89 -4.89 0.29
C LYS A 48 1.33 -3.60 -0.32
N LEU A 49 0.00 -3.49 -0.42
CA LEU A 49 -0.64 -2.31 -0.99
C LEU A 49 -0.32 -1.03 -0.20
N LYS A 50 -0.25 -1.10 1.13
CA LYS A 50 0.12 0.03 1.97
C LYS A 50 1.55 0.50 1.68
N LYS A 51 2.49 -0.43 1.44
CA LYS A 51 3.87 -0.09 1.06
C LYS A 51 3.92 0.60 -0.30
N ASP A 52 3.25 0.01 -1.30
CA ASP A 52 3.24 0.53 -2.66
C ASP A 52 2.59 1.93 -2.69
N PHE A 53 1.48 2.10 -1.98
CA PHE A 53 0.82 3.41 -1.84
C PHE A 53 1.72 4.45 -1.18
N HIS A 54 2.45 4.07 -0.12
CA HIS A 54 3.35 5.00 0.55
C HIS A 54 4.50 5.44 -0.35
N ALA A 55 5.05 4.53 -1.17
CA ALA A 55 6.10 4.85 -2.14
C ALA A 55 5.58 5.83 -3.19
N VAL A 56 4.40 5.59 -3.78
CA VAL A 56 3.78 6.49 -4.76
C VAL A 56 3.45 7.85 -4.13
N HIS A 57 2.94 7.87 -2.90
CA HIS A 57 2.64 9.10 -2.18
C HIS A 57 3.91 9.93 -1.89
N LEU A 58 5.02 9.26 -1.54
CA LEU A 58 6.30 9.93 -1.33
C LEU A 58 6.85 10.54 -2.63
N LEU A 59 6.77 9.80 -3.74
CA LEU A 59 7.16 10.28 -5.08
C LEU A 59 6.34 11.51 -5.46
N LYS A 60 5.01 11.42 -5.35
CA LYS A 60 4.09 12.51 -5.69
C LYS A 60 4.33 13.78 -4.86
N ASN A 61 4.78 13.64 -3.61
CA ASN A 61 5.07 14.78 -2.75
C ASN A 61 6.46 15.38 -2.96
N GLN A 62 7.29 14.85 -3.87
CA GLN A 62 8.54 15.51 -4.24
C GLN A 62 8.30 16.67 -5.20
N SER A 63 9.05 17.76 -5.00
CA SER A 63 9.14 18.85 -5.95
C SER A 63 9.71 18.35 -7.28
N GLY A 64 8.98 18.55 -8.38
CA GLY A 64 9.38 18.12 -9.72
C GLY A 64 8.80 16.78 -10.17
N CYS A 65 7.98 16.10 -9.35
CA CYS A 65 7.26 14.90 -9.80
C CYS A 65 5.94 15.30 -10.47
N GLY A 66 5.82 15.05 -11.77
CA GLY A 66 4.55 15.04 -12.47
C GLY A 66 3.84 13.68 -12.33
N TRP A 67 2.57 13.64 -12.74
CA TRP A 67 1.82 12.39 -12.87
C TRP A 67 1.24 12.33 -14.27
N ASP A 68 1.62 11.32 -15.04
CA ASP A 68 1.01 11.06 -16.34
C ASP A 68 -0.27 10.25 -16.14
N VAL A 69 -1.41 10.89 -16.41
CA VAL A 69 -2.73 10.28 -16.29
C VAL A 69 -2.94 9.18 -17.33
N SER A 70 -2.30 9.28 -18.50
CA SER A 70 -2.50 8.34 -19.60
C SER A 70 -1.86 6.97 -19.33
N THR A 71 -0.66 6.96 -18.74
CA THR A 71 0.06 5.74 -18.38
C THR A 71 -0.10 5.36 -16.91
N SER A 72 -0.69 6.24 -16.09
CA SER A 72 -0.72 6.11 -14.62
C SER A 72 0.67 5.92 -14.02
N THR A 73 1.67 6.57 -14.61
CA THR A 73 3.06 6.53 -14.14
C THR A 73 3.51 7.91 -13.67
N PRO A 74 4.38 7.97 -12.65
CA PRO A 74 4.94 9.25 -12.22
C PRO A 74 6.02 9.69 -13.22
N THR A 75 5.94 10.94 -13.68
CA THR A 75 6.93 11.56 -14.56
C THR A 75 7.94 12.31 -13.71
N LEU A 76 9.18 11.86 -13.69
CA LEU A 76 10.22 12.39 -12.81
C LEU A 76 11.60 12.16 -13.40
N ASP A 77 12.52 13.09 -13.11
CA ASP A 77 13.92 12.96 -13.46
C ASP A 77 14.60 11.84 -12.66
N ASP A 78 15.54 11.13 -13.30
CA ASP A 78 16.26 9.99 -12.70
C ASP A 78 16.97 10.37 -11.39
N ASP A 79 17.47 11.60 -11.28
CA ASP A 79 18.11 12.12 -10.08
C ASP A 79 17.14 12.24 -8.89
N VAL A 80 15.91 12.69 -9.17
CA VAL A 80 14.83 12.77 -8.17
C VAL A 80 14.42 11.37 -7.77
N PHE A 81 14.29 10.44 -8.72
CA PHE A 81 13.99 9.03 -8.44
C PHE A 81 15.01 8.41 -7.47
N ALA A 82 16.30 8.56 -7.78
CA ALA A 82 17.38 8.01 -7.00
C ALA A 82 17.38 8.55 -5.56
N SER A 83 17.04 9.83 -5.38
CA SER A 83 16.93 10.45 -4.05
C SER A 83 15.78 9.84 -3.23
N VAL A 84 14.61 9.62 -3.85
CA VAL A 84 13.42 9.07 -3.19
C VAL A 84 13.60 7.60 -2.81
N VAL A 85 14.23 6.81 -3.69
CA VAL A 85 14.53 5.41 -3.43
C VAL A 85 15.51 5.29 -2.26
N LYS A 86 16.54 6.14 -2.20
CA LYS A 86 17.49 6.19 -1.08
C LYS A 86 16.79 6.54 0.24
N VAL A 87 15.91 7.55 0.24
CA VAL A 87 15.14 7.94 1.44
C VAL A 87 14.22 6.81 1.89
N SER A 88 13.51 6.18 0.96
CA SER A 88 12.64 5.04 1.26
C SER A 88 13.45 3.92 1.92
N TYR A 89 14.55 3.49 1.30
CA TYR A 89 15.44 2.46 1.84
C TYR A 89 15.95 2.81 3.24
N TYR A 90 16.40 4.05 3.46
CA TYR A 90 16.90 4.49 4.77
C TYR A 90 15.82 4.50 5.85
N ILE A 91 14.59 4.92 5.52
CA ILE A 91 13.44 4.86 6.45
C ILE A 91 13.13 3.40 6.81
N TYR A 92 13.19 2.48 5.84
CA TYR A 92 12.95 1.06 6.09
C TYR A 92 14.02 0.43 6.97
N VAL A 93 15.30 0.74 6.72
CA VAL A 93 16.44 0.28 7.54
C VAL A 93 16.36 0.88 8.94
N SER A 94 16.07 2.17 9.07
CA SER A 94 16.06 2.90 10.35
C SER A 94 14.86 2.56 11.24
N ARG A 95 13.70 2.20 10.64
CA ARG A 95 12.50 1.78 11.39
C ARG A 95 12.52 0.29 11.78
N GLY A 96 13.65 -0.39 11.68
CA GLY A 96 13.81 -1.73 12.23
C GLY A 96 12.91 -2.78 11.55
N LEU A 97 12.60 -2.60 10.26
CA LEU A 97 12.28 -3.76 9.41
C LEU A 97 13.61 -4.47 9.11
N CYS A 98 14.16 -5.07 10.16
CA CYS A 98 15.14 -6.13 10.10
C CYS A 98 14.45 -7.29 9.38
N ILE A 99 14.51 -7.28 8.05
CA ILE A 99 14.23 -8.46 7.24
C ILE A 99 15.42 -9.37 7.49
N TYR A 100 15.33 -10.16 8.56
CA TYR A 100 15.96 -11.46 8.54
C TYR A 100 15.35 -12.26 7.38
N LEU A 101 16.22 -13.11 6.83
CA LEU A 101 16.12 -14.05 5.71
C LEU A 101 16.61 -13.47 4.36
N TYR A 102 17.79 -13.79 3.83
CA TYR A 102 18.59 -15.03 3.89
C TYR A 102 17.73 -16.30 3.74
N CYS A 103 17.82 -16.93 2.56
CA CYS A 103 17.44 -18.32 2.28
C CYS A 103 16.09 -18.84 2.80
#